data_AF-A0A2J0MHH4-F1
#
_entry.id   AF-A0A2J0MHH4-F1
#
_cell.length_a   1.000
_cell.length_b   1.000
_cell.length_c   1.000
_cell.angle_alpha   90.00
_cell.angle_beta   90.00
_cell.angle_gamma   90.00
#
_symmetry.space_group_name_H-M   'P 1'
#
loop_
_entity.id
_entity.type
_entity.pdbx_description
1 polymer ?
#
loop_
_entity_poly.entity_id
_entity_poly.type
_entity_poly.pdbx_seq_one_letter_code
_entity_poly.pdbx_strand_id
1 'polypeptide(L)'
;MTYILRYFFRSLFCLAAIVFLSSCASVPPAPTVPTDIIYSPLHEVPGARGDLYHVIGPAETAYRIAKMYDVPLEAILKANNITDPRELKIGQRLLVPSAAPLRPVIPVYSSSKWRYIVIHHSVTDSGDARSLDAIHRKRGFDRGLGYHFVIDNGTNTRVDGQIEASPRWIKQMDGAHCNIGGMNECGIGVCLVGDFTYGPPTQKQMGSLVILVNTLRKFYRIPMNHIIRHKDVPGKRTACPGDRFPWDNFKRTLKRSR
;
A
#
# COMPACT_ATOMS: atom_id res chain seq x y z
N MET A 1 -15.88 -10.03 -72.46
CA MET A 1 -15.10 -10.24 -73.69
C MET A 1 -14.33 -8.97 -74.02
N THR A 2 -13.14 -8.81 -73.44
CA THR A 2 -11.98 -8.04 -73.97
C THR A 2 -10.80 -8.19 -73.01
N TYR A 3 -9.60 -8.13 -73.59
CA TYR A 3 -8.34 -8.71 -73.14
C TYR A 3 -7.43 -7.71 -72.38
N ILE A 4 -6.71 -8.25 -71.38
CA ILE A 4 -5.26 -8.11 -71.08
C ILE A 4 -4.60 -6.72 -71.12
N LEU A 5 -3.99 -6.33 -69.99
CA LEU A 5 -2.58 -5.90 -69.98
C LEU A 5 -1.86 -6.36 -68.70
N ARG A 6 -0.81 -7.17 -68.91
CA ARG A 6 0.13 -7.66 -67.90
C ARG A 6 1.13 -6.56 -67.56
N TYR A 7 1.44 -6.37 -66.28
CA TYR A 7 2.75 -5.87 -65.85
C TYR A 7 3.33 -6.79 -64.79
N PHE A 8 4.40 -7.48 -65.17
CA PHE A 8 5.35 -8.14 -64.30
C PHE A 8 6.18 -7.06 -63.58
N PHE A 9 6.27 -7.10 -62.26
CA PHE A 9 7.47 -6.64 -61.56
C PHE A 9 7.88 -7.63 -60.47
N ARG A 10 9.16 -7.95 -60.51
CA ARG A 10 9.87 -8.97 -59.73
C ARG A 10 10.17 -8.47 -58.32
N SER A 11 10.05 -9.40 -57.37
CA SER A 11 10.82 -9.58 -56.13
C SER A 11 11.48 -8.38 -55.45
N LEU A 12 11.10 -8.14 -54.18
CA LEU A 12 12.06 -8.20 -53.07
C LEU A 12 11.34 -8.42 -51.73
N PHE A 13 11.53 -9.62 -51.16
CA PHE A 13 11.17 -9.92 -49.77
C PHE A 13 12.19 -9.23 -48.86
N CYS A 14 11.83 -8.10 -48.25
CA CYS A 14 12.60 -7.55 -47.14
C CYS A 14 12.12 -8.20 -45.83
N LEU A 15 12.79 -9.28 -45.43
CA LEU A 15 12.73 -9.77 -44.04
C LEU A 15 13.41 -8.71 -43.16
N ALA A 16 12.63 -7.77 -42.62
CA ALA A 16 13.09 -6.95 -41.51
C ALA A 16 13.09 -7.85 -40.27
N ALA A 17 14.27 -8.37 -39.92
CA ALA A 17 14.50 -9.00 -38.63
C ALA A 17 14.30 -7.94 -37.54
N ILE A 18 13.10 -7.90 -36.95
CA ILE A 18 12.83 -7.14 -35.74
C ILE A 18 13.62 -7.82 -34.62
N VAL A 19 14.81 -7.30 -34.35
CA VAL A 19 15.56 -7.62 -33.14
C VAL A 19 14.75 -7.06 -31.98
N PHE A 20 13.95 -7.90 -31.35
CA PHE A 20 13.42 -7.62 -30.03
C PHE A 20 14.60 -7.58 -29.07
N LEU A 21 15.12 -6.38 -28.82
CA LEU A 21 15.91 -6.11 -27.62
C LEU A 21 14.95 -6.21 -26.44
N SER A 22 14.76 -7.43 -25.95
CA SER A 22 14.21 -7.72 -24.63
C SER A 22 15.17 -7.15 -23.60
N SER A 23 15.03 -5.85 -23.35
CA SER A 23 15.52 -5.25 -22.11
C SER A 23 14.67 -5.83 -20.99
N CYS A 24 15.07 -6.98 -20.47
CA CYS A 24 14.74 -7.34 -19.12
C CYS A 24 15.44 -6.31 -18.25
N ALA A 25 14.75 -5.18 -17.99
CA ALA A 25 15.09 -4.33 -16.88
C ALA A 25 14.99 -5.21 -15.63
N SER A 26 16.15 -5.72 -15.19
CA SER A 26 16.28 -6.42 -13.93
C SER A 26 15.87 -5.43 -12.85
N VAL A 27 14.70 -5.65 -12.28
CA VAL A 27 14.24 -4.92 -11.09
C VAL A 27 15.37 -5.03 -10.07
N PRO A 28 15.96 -3.92 -9.60
CA PRO A 28 17.01 -4.00 -8.59
C PRO A 28 16.46 -4.79 -7.40
N PRO A 29 17.27 -5.69 -6.79
CA PRO A 29 16.81 -6.44 -5.63
C PRO A 29 16.35 -5.44 -4.58
N ALA A 30 15.09 -5.58 -4.16
CA ALA A 30 14.55 -4.74 -3.10
C ALA A 30 15.49 -4.85 -1.89
N PRO A 31 15.84 -3.73 -1.21
CA PRO A 31 16.56 -3.81 0.05
C PRO A 31 15.78 -4.74 0.98
N THR A 32 16.37 -5.89 1.30
CA THR A 32 15.70 -7.00 1.99
C THR A 32 15.44 -6.70 3.46
N VAL A 33 15.99 -5.61 3.98
CA VAL A 33 15.80 -5.12 5.34
C VAL A 33 15.36 -3.65 5.28
N PRO A 34 14.28 -3.26 6.00
CA PRO A 34 13.95 -1.85 6.19
C PRO A 34 15.18 -1.10 6.70
N THR A 35 15.47 0.06 6.10
CA THR A 35 16.54 0.94 6.59
C THR A 35 16.25 1.41 8.01
N ASP A 36 14.96 1.64 8.29
CA ASP A 36 14.43 1.86 9.62
C ASP A 36 13.01 1.30 9.70
N ILE A 37 12.61 0.93 10.92
CA ILE A 37 11.20 0.77 11.26
C ILE A 37 10.84 1.96 12.12
N ILE A 38 10.17 2.94 11.52
CA ILE A 38 9.71 4.10 12.27
C ILE A 38 8.51 3.66 13.08
N TYR A 39 8.74 3.54 14.38
CA TYR A 39 7.68 3.48 15.37
C TYR A 39 7.16 4.91 15.55
N SER A 40 5.84 5.09 15.57
CA SER A 40 5.33 6.19 16.39
C SER A 40 5.92 5.97 17.80
N PRO A 41 6.50 7.00 18.46
CA PRO A 41 7.14 6.80 19.75
C PRO A 41 6.23 5.96 20.64
N LEU A 42 6.85 5.02 21.38
CA LEU A 42 6.24 4.24 22.44
C LEU A 42 5.76 5.18 23.55
N HIS A 43 4.79 6.04 23.27
CA HIS A 43 3.88 6.43 24.32
C HIS A 43 3.03 5.21 24.56
N GLU A 44 3.07 4.72 25.79
CA GLU A 44 2.11 3.77 26.30
C GLU A 44 0.72 4.25 25.87
N VAL A 45 0.12 3.58 24.89
CA VAL A 45 -1.27 3.83 24.55
C VAL A 45 -2.04 3.31 25.75
N PRO A 46 -2.72 4.17 26.54
CA PRO A 46 -3.44 3.70 27.71
C PRO A 46 -4.48 2.67 27.24
N GLY A 47 -4.39 1.47 27.79
CA GLY A 47 -5.30 0.39 27.45
C GLY A 47 -4.89 -0.91 28.12
N ALA A 48 -5.89 -1.71 28.50
CA ALA A 48 -5.63 -3.01 29.10
C ALA A 48 -4.95 -3.92 28.08
N ARG A 49 -3.87 -4.59 28.51
CA ARG A 49 -3.30 -5.71 27.76
C ARG A 49 -4.23 -6.90 27.85
N GLY A 50 -4.29 -7.70 26.78
CA GLY A 50 -5.08 -8.91 26.75
C GLY A 50 -4.73 -9.83 25.60
N ASP A 51 -5.16 -11.07 25.68
CA ASP A 51 -4.94 -12.04 24.61
C ASP A 51 -5.89 -11.74 23.44
N LEU A 52 -5.35 -11.76 22.21
CA LEU A 52 -6.16 -11.59 20.99
C LEU A 52 -5.70 -12.51 19.88
N TYR A 53 -6.57 -12.70 18.88
CA TYR A 53 -6.21 -13.35 17.63
C TYR A 53 -5.99 -12.31 16.53
N HIS A 54 -4.80 -12.32 15.93
CA HIS A 54 -4.47 -11.55 14.74
C HIS A 54 -4.53 -12.45 13.51
N VAL A 55 -5.24 -12.04 12.46
CA VAL A 55 -5.26 -12.75 11.18
C VAL A 55 -4.16 -12.20 10.28
N ILE A 56 -3.27 -13.07 9.81
CA ILE A 56 -2.09 -12.66 9.05
C ILE A 56 -2.49 -12.15 7.65
N GLY A 57 -2.12 -10.91 7.36
CA GLY A 57 -2.33 -10.24 6.09
C GLY A 57 -1.18 -10.39 5.11
N PRO A 58 -1.35 -9.84 3.90
CA PRO A 58 -0.33 -9.88 2.87
C PRO A 58 0.95 -9.18 3.32
N ALA A 59 2.07 -9.88 3.19
CA ALA A 59 3.38 -9.40 3.58
C ALA A 59 3.50 -8.96 5.05
N GLU A 60 2.72 -9.50 5.98
CA GLU A 60 3.00 -9.39 7.42
C GLU A 60 4.06 -10.42 7.85
N THR A 61 4.72 -10.15 8.96
CA THR A 61 5.77 -11.00 9.54
C THR A 61 5.59 -11.07 11.03
N ALA A 62 5.92 -12.20 11.66
CA ALA A 62 5.86 -12.38 13.11
C ALA A 62 6.53 -11.21 13.86
N TYR A 63 7.71 -10.78 13.39
CA TYR A 63 8.44 -9.66 13.97
C TYR A 63 7.67 -8.33 13.97
N ARG A 64 7.06 -7.94 12.84
CA ARG A 64 6.24 -6.72 12.78
C ARG A 64 4.96 -6.83 13.59
N ILE A 65 4.33 -8.00 13.65
CA ILE A 65 3.16 -8.25 14.49
C ILE A 65 3.54 -8.12 15.97
N ALA A 66 4.66 -8.72 16.38
CA ALA A 66 5.24 -8.58 17.72
C ALA A 66 5.43 -7.11 18.10
N LYS A 67 6.00 -6.31 17.18
CA LYS A 67 6.09 -4.87 17.39
C LYS A 67 4.71 -4.20 17.46
N MET A 68 3.78 -4.49 16.56
CA MET A 68 2.44 -3.89 16.49
C MET A 68 1.66 -4.01 17.80
N TYR A 69 1.87 -5.10 18.54
CA TYR A 69 1.18 -5.35 19.81
C TYR A 69 2.08 -5.20 21.05
N ASP A 70 3.34 -4.80 20.87
CA ASP A 70 4.33 -4.70 21.94
C ASP A 70 4.43 -5.99 22.79
N VAL A 71 4.66 -7.10 22.09
CA VAL A 71 4.84 -8.45 22.67
C VAL A 71 6.17 -9.02 22.17
N PRO A 72 6.95 -9.72 23.01
CA PRO A 72 8.15 -10.43 22.55
C PRO A 72 7.81 -11.42 21.43
N LEU A 73 8.65 -11.47 20.39
CA LEU A 73 8.44 -12.37 19.25
C LEU A 73 8.34 -13.83 19.70
N GLU A 74 9.22 -14.22 20.61
CA GLU A 74 9.35 -15.57 21.16
C GLU A 74 8.06 -15.99 21.90
N ALA A 75 7.39 -15.04 22.58
CA ALA A 75 6.13 -15.30 23.26
C ALA A 75 5.02 -15.63 22.25
N ILE A 76 4.95 -14.91 21.13
CA ILE A 76 4.02 -15.21 20.04
C ILE A 76 4.33 -16.57 19.41
N LEU A 77 5.60 -16.84 19.09
CA LEU A 77 5.99 -18.10 18.47
C LEU A 77 5.67 -19.30 19.37
N LYS A 78 5.99 -19.21 20.66
CA LYS A 78 5.68 -20.23 21.66
C LYS A 78 4.17 -20.45 21.81
N ALA A 79 3.38 -19.37 21.92
CA ALA A 79 1.93 -19.46 22.08
C ALA A 79 1.22 -20.12 20.88
N ASN A 80 1.87 -20.16 19.72
CA ASN A 80 1.32 -20.72 18.48
C ASN A 80 2.04 -22.00 18.02
N ASN A 81 2.95 -22.56 18.83
CA ASN A 81 3.76 -23.73 18.47
C ASN A 81 4.53 -23.57 17.16
N ILE A 82 5.09 -22.37 16.91
CA ILE A 82 5.85 -22.05 15.71
C ILE A 82 7.34 -22.06 16.05
N THR A 83 8.12 -22.87 15.34
CA THR A 83 9.57 -22.94 15.50
C THR A 83 10.28 -21.97 14.57
N ASP A 84 9.81 -21.82 13.34
CA ASP A 84 10.36 -20.88 12.35
C ASP A 84 9.33 -19.79 11.99
N PRO A 85 9.58 -18.50 12.29
CA PRO A 85 8.67 -17.40 11.97
C PRO A 85 8.38 -17.23 10.46
N ARG A 86 9.15 -17.88 9.57
CA ARG A 86 8.94 -17.87 8.12
C ARG A 86 7.82 -18.80 7.66
N GLU A 87 7.33 -19.69 8.53
CA GLU A 87 6.26 -20.65 8.22
C GLU A 87 4.86 -20.03 8.25
N LEU A 88 4.74 -18.77 8.66
CA LEU A 88 3.48 -18.05 8.72
C LEU A 88 2.78 -17.97 7.37
N LYS A 89 1.48 -18.31 7.35
CA LYS A 89 0.65 -18.29 6.15
C LYS A 89 -0.35 -17.13 6.17
N ILE A 90 -0.55 -16.50 5.03
CA ILE A 90 -1.61 -15.48 4.88
C ILE A 90 -2.96 -16.12 5.23
N GLY A 91 -3.73 -15.45 6.08
CA GLY A 91 -5.02 -15.90 6.58
C GLY A 91 -4.96 -16.80 7.81
N GLN A 92 -3.76 -17.20 8.27
CA GLN A 92 -3.59 -17.92 9.52
C GLN A 92 -3.99 -17.01 10.70
N ARG A 93 -4.67 -17.58 11.70
CA ARG A 93 -4.94 -16.94 12.99
C ARG A 93 -3.74 -17.14 13.91
N LEU A 94 -3.24 -16.05 14.47
CA LEU A 94 -2.10 -16.01 15.37
C LEU A 94 -2.55 -15.50 16.73
N LEU A 95 -2.40 -16.30 17.79
CA LEU A 95 -2.60 -15.86 19.16
C LEU A 95 -1.49 -14.89 19.55
N VAL A 96 -1.86 -13.69 19.98
CA VAL A 96 -0.93 -12.67 20.49
C VAL A 96 -1.21 -12.51 21.99
N PRO A 97 -0.39 -13.12 22.87
CA PRO A 97 -0.63 -13.08 24.31
C PRO A 97 -0.29 -11.71 24.88
N SER A 98 -1.08 -11.24 25.85
CA SER A 98 -0.84 -9.96 26.56
C SER A 98 -0.59 -8.77 25.62
N ALA A 99 -1.32 -8.74 24.50
CA ALA A 99 -1.21 -7.72 23.47
C ALA A 99 -1.58 -6.34 24.03
N ALA A 100 -0.71 -5.35 23.83
CA ALA A 100 -1.04 -3.96 24.03
C ALA A 100 -2.01 -3.46 22.93
N PRO A 101 -2.66 -2.30 23.12
CA PRO A 101 -3.40 -1.65 22.05
C PRO A 101 -2.56 -1.50 20.78
N LEU A 102 -3.18 -1.73 19.62
CA LEU A 102 -2.51 -1.71 18.32
C LEU A 102 -1.78 -0.38 18.09
N ARG A 103 -0.49 -0.45 17.75
CA ARG A 103 0.30 0.71 17.33
C ARG A 103 0.74 0.60 15.87
N PRO A 104 0.77 1.73 15.12
CA PRO A 104 1.33 1.76 13.78
C PRO A 104 2.79 1.31 13.74
N VAL A 105 3.10 0.37 12.83
CA VAL A 105 4.47 -0.03 12.50
C VAL A 105 4.69 0.25 11.02
N ILE A 106 5.43 1.32 10.71
CA ILE A 106 5.62 1.79 9.34
C ILE A 106 7.07 1.48 8.94
N PRO A 107 7.34 0.40 8.17
CA PRO A 107 8.67 0.15 7.66
C PRO A 107 9.02 1.20 6.61
N VAL A 108 10.22 1.76 6.66
CA VAL A 108 10.73 2.69 5.65
C VAL A 108 12.04 2.17 5.07
N TYR A 109 12.26 2.49 3.80
CA TYR A 109 13.38 1.98 3.01
C TYR A 109 14.06 3.15 2.32
N SER A 110 15.38 3.20 2.36
CA SER A 110 16.15 4.23 1.66
C SER A 110 15.79 4.23 0.17
N SER A 111 15.31 5.37 -0.31
CA SER A 111 14.87 5.53 -1.70
C SER A 111 14.72 7.01 -2.03
N SER A 112 15.23 7.43 -3.18
CA SER A 112 15.01 8.76 -3.75
C SER A 112 13.81 8.81 -4.70
N LYS A 113 13.18 7.66 -4.96
CA LYS A 113 12.05 7.49 -5.89
C LYS A 113 10.79 8.25 -5.44
N TRP A 114 10.52 8.21 -4.14
CA TRP A 114 9.25 8.65 -3.57
C TRP A 114 9.21 10.17 -3.43
N ARG A 115 8.38 10.82 -4.26
CA ARG A 115 8.29 12.28 -4.37
C ARG A 115 6.88 12.82 -4.11
N TYR A 116 5.86 11.95 -4.13
CA TYR A 116 4.46 12.27 -3.92
C TYR A 116 3.80 11.28 -2.96
N ILE A 117 2.71 11.70 -2.31
CA ILE A 117 1.78 10.83 -1.60
C ILE A 117 0.38 11.09 -2.17
N VAL A 118 -0.28 10.05 -2.68
CA VAL A 118 -1.60 10.14 -3.30
C VAL A 118 -2.62 9.45 -2.41
N ILE A 119 -3.65 10.19 -1.99
CA ILE A 119 -4.69 9.69 -1.09
C ILE A 119 -5.89 9.14 -1.87
N HIS A 120 -6.29 7.92 -1.51
CA HIS A 120 -7.37 7.15 -2.11
C HIS A 120 -8.39 6.70 -1.07
N HIS A 121 -9.57 6.31 -1.57
CA HIS A 121 -10.53 5.48 -0.85
C HIS A 121 -10.76 4.17 -1.62
N SER A 122 -11.30 3.14 -0.96
CA SER A 122 -11.54 1.84 -1.61
C SER A 122 -12.82 1.79 -2.44
N VAL A 123 -13.79 2.68 -2.16
CA VAL A 123 -15.17 2.58 -2.66
C VAL A 123 -15.82 1.27 -2.21
N THR A 124 -15.53 0.85 -0.97
CA THR A 124 -16.11 -0.34 -0.34
C THR A 124 -16.49 -0.02 1.10
N ASP A 125 -17.61 -0.57 1.59
CA ASP A 125 -18.03 -0.39 2.98
C ASP A 125 -17.19 -1.22 3.96
N SER A 126 -16.59 -2.30 3.47
CA SER A 126 -15.68 -3.17 4.21
C SER A 126 -14.44 -3.52 3.40
N GLY A 127 -13.38 -3.93 4.08
CA GLY A 127 -12.15 -4.36 3.44
C GLY A 127 -10.93 -4.35 4.32
N ASP A 128 -9.87 -4.94 3.79
CA ASP A 128 -8.51 -4.97 4.30
C ASP A 128 -7.54 -5.16 3.12
N ALA A 129 -6.24 -5.17 3.36
CA ALA A 129 -5.25 -5.37 2.30
C ALA A 129 -5.43 -6.70 1.55
N ARG A 130 -5.91 -7.77 2.22
CA ARG A 130 -6.14 -9.08 1.59
C ARG A 130 -7.34 -9.04 0.63
N SER A 131 -8.46 -8.45 1.05
CA SER A 131 -9.65 -8.35 0.22
C SER A 131 -9.42 -7.40 -0.96
N LEU A 132 -8.71 -6.29 -0.74
CA LEU A 132 -8.33 -5.36 -1.80
C LEU A 132 -7.31 -5.98 -2.77
N ASP A 133 -6.37 -6.82 -2.31
CA ASP A 133 -5.50 -7.60 -3.19
C ASP A 133 -6.32 -8.51 -4.11
N ALA A 134 -7.26 -9.26 -3.54
CA ALA A 134 -8.13 -10.17 -4.29
C ALA A 134 -8.98 -9.42 -5.34
N ILE A 135 -9.54 -8.25 -4.99
CA ILE A 135 -10.30 -7.41 -5.91
C ILE A 135 -9.40 -6.90 -7.05
N HIS A 136 -8.19 -6.42 -6.75
CA HIS A 136 -7.27 -5.94 -7.78
C HIS A 136 -6.84 -7.06 -8.73
N ARG A 137 -6.54 -8.27 -8.23
CA ARG A 137 -6.22 -9.42 -9.08
C ARG A 137 -7.36 -9.78 -10.02
N LYS A 138 -8.60 -9.80 -9.52
CA LYS A 138 -9.80 -10.02 -10.35
C LYS A 138 -9.97 -8.94 -11.43
N ARG A 139 -9.45 -7.73 -11.19
CA ARG A 139 -9.44 -6.61 -12.15
C ARG A 139 -8.22 -6.60 -13.08
N GLY A 140 -7.39 -7.65 -13.06
CA GLY A 140 -6.24 -7.79 -13.96
C GLY A 140 -4.92 -7.22 -13.43
N PHE A 141 -4.84 -6.91 -12.13
CA PHE A 141 -3.57 -6.45 -11.54
C PHE A 141 -2.71 -7.69 -11.25
N ASP A 142 -1.80 -7.99 -12.18
CA ASP A 142 -0.85 -9.11 -12.15
C ASP A 142 -0.05 -9.17 -10.83
N ARG A 143 0.32 -8.00 -10.30
CA ARG A 143 1.09 -7.84 -9.06
C ARG A 143 0.25 -7.56 -7.82
N GLY A 144 -1.06 -7.79 -7.88
CA GLY A 144 -1.96 -7.71 -6.72
C GLY A 144 -2.30 -6.28 -6.30
N LEU A 145 -2.39 -6.05 -4.98
CA LEU A 145 -2.79 -4.78 -4.37
C LEU A 145 -2.08 -3.57 -5.00
N GLY A 146 -2.85 -2.61 -5.52
CA GLY A 146 -2.32 -1.45 -6.25
C GLY A 146 -1.77 -0.33 -5.36
N TYR A 147 -2.09 -0.35 -4.07
CA TYR A 147 -1.66 0.65 -3.09
C TYR A 147 -0.40 0.19 -2.35
N HIS A 148 0.38 1.14 -1.84
CA HIS A 148 1.51 0.86 -0.95
C HIS A 148 1.04 0.64 0.49
N PHE A 149 0.01 1.38 0.90
CA PHE A 149 -0.58 1.27 2.23
C PHE A 149 -2.10 1.23 2.17
N VAL A 150 -2.70 0.49 3.10
CA VAL A 150 -4.13 0.46 3.36
C VAL A 150 -4.37 0.89 4.81
N ILE A 151 -5.42 1.68 5.05
CA ILE A 151 -5.87 2.07 6.39
C ILE A 151 -7.29 1.55 6.60
N ASP A 152 -7.42 0.60 7.53
CA ASP A 152 -8.63 -0.16 7.76
C ASP A 152 -9.70 0.63 8.51
N ASN A 153 -10.97 0.28 8.32
CA ASN A 153 -12.12 0.90 8.98
C ASN A 153 -12.72 0.01 10.09
N GLY A 154 -12.01 -1.05 10.52
CA GLY A 154 -12.46 -1.95 11.58
C GLY A 154 -13.41 -3.07 11.12
N THR A 155 -13.54 -3.27 9.81
CA THR A 155 -14.28 -4.40 9.25
C THR A 155 -13.38 -5.62 9.05
N ASN A 156 -13.97 -6.73 8.62
CA ASN A 156 -13.31 -8.03 8.51
C ASN A 156 -12.66 -8.46 9.83
N THR A 157 -11.33 -8.59 9.84
CA THR A 157 -10.53 -9.05 10.98
C THR A 157 -9.54 -7.99 11.44
N ARG A 158 -9.72 -6.74 10.96
CA ARG A 158 -8.83 -5.61 11.22
C ARG A 158 -9.43 -4.65 12.24
N VAL A 159 -8.56 -3.90 12.91
CA VAL A 159 -8.97 -2.86 13.85
C VAL A 159 -9.11 -1.53 13.10
N ASP A 160 -10.10 -0.71 13.48
CA ASP A 160 -10.28 0.62 12.89
C ASP A 160 -9.02 1.50 13.07
N GLY A 161 -8.51 2.02 11.96
CA GLY A 161 -7.26 2.78 11.88
C GLY A 161 -6.00 1.92 11.75
N GLN A 162 -6.08 0.59 11.67
CA GLN A 162 -4.90 -0.24 11.40
C GLN A 162 -4.27 0.16 10.05
N ILE A 163 -2.93 0.27 10.02
CA ILE A 163 -2.16 0.56 8.81
C ILE A 163 -1.50 -0.74 8.33
N GLU A 164 -1.84 -1.17 7.13
CA GLU A 164 -1.23 -2.33 6.49
C GLU A 164 -0.25 -1.88 5.40
N ALA A 165 1.01 -2.32 5.51
CA ALA A 165 2.02 -2.16 4.46
C ALA A 165 1.87 -3.29 3.45
N SER A 166 1.58 -2.95 2.19
CA SER A 166 1.32 -3.95 1.15
C SER A 166 2.59 -4.66 0.68
N PRO A 167 2.48 -5.82 0.00
CA PRO A 167 3.62 -6.45 -0.65
C PRO A 167 4.36 -5.52 -1.62
N ARG A 168 3.65 -4.57 -2.24
CA ARG A 168 4.21 -3.56 -3.15
C ARG A 168 5.15 -2.61 -2.42
N TRP A 169 4.76 -2.18 -1.21
CA TRP A 169 5.64 -1.38 -0.36
C TRP A 169 6.84 -2.18 0.12
N ILE A 170 6.63 -3.39 0.64
CA ILE A 170 7.73 -4.20 1.18
C ILE A 170 8.79 -4.53 0.10
N LYS A 171 8.34 -4.72 -1.15
CA LYS A 171 9.22 -4.97 -2.30
C LYS A 171 9.66 -3.69 -3.04
N GLN A 172 9.31 -2.50 -2.52
CA GLN A 172 9.64 -1.19 -3.11
C GLN A 172 9.26 -1.05 -4.60
N MET A 173 8.17 -1.71 -5.00
CA MET A 173 7.67 -1.74 -6.37
C MET A 173 6.94 -0.43 -6.73
N ASP A 174 6.82 -0.10 -8.02
CA ASP A 174 5.94 0.99 -8.47
C ASP A 174 4.51 0.76 -8.01
N GLY A 175 3.72 1.82 -7.86
CA GLY A 175 2.28 1.81 -7.66
C GLY A 175 1.49 1.12 -8.77
N ALA A 176 0.23 0.81 -8.51
CA ALA A 176 -0.78 0.58 -9.55
C ALA A 176 -2.10 1.30 -9.19
N HIS A 177 -1.97 2.52 -8.65
CA HIS A 177 -3.10 3.28 -8.10
C HIS A 177 -3.40 4.56 -8.90
N CYS A 178 -2.45 5.06 -9.71
CA CYS A 178 -2.63 6.26 -10.52
C CYS A 178 -1.77 6.19 -11.80
N ASN A 179 -2.40 5.81 -12.92
CA ASN A 179 -1.76 5.60 -14.22
C ASN A 179 -1.48 6.87 -15.04
N ILE A 180 -1.40 8.05 -14.39
CA ILE A 180 -1.17 9.33 -15.07
C ILE A 180 -0.13 10.15 -14.32
N GLY A 181 0.60 11.02 -15.03
CA GLY A 181 1.57 11.94 -14.43
C GLY A 181 2.77 11.26 -13.77
N GLY A 182 3.07 10.00 -14.12
CA GLY A 182 4.15 9.23 -13.50
C GLY A 182 3.91 8.90 -12.02
N MET A 183 2.65 8.94 -11.55
CA MET A 183 2.31 8.81 -10.14
C MET A 183 2.49 7.39 -9.60
N ASN A 184 2.47 6.35 -10.45
CA ASN A 184 2.81 5.00 -10.00
C ASN A 184 4.31 4.88 -9.71
N GLU A 185 5.14 5.57 -10.48
CA GLU A 185 6.59 5.48 -10.42
C GLU A 185 7.18 6.34 -9.29
N CYS A 186 6.53 7.45 -8.92
CA CYS A 186 7.06 8.36 -7.89
C CYS A 186 6.09 8.67 -6.74
N GLY A 187 4.85 8.18 -6.80
CA GLY A 187 3.82 8.43 -5.80
C GLY A 187 3.59 7.24 -4.87
N ILE A 188 3.50 7.51 -3.57
CA ILE A 188 3.06 6.53 -2.58
C ILE A 188 1.53 6.58 -2.50
N GLY A 189 0.84 5.63 -3.12
CA GLY A 189 -0.60 5.42 -2.93
C GLY A 189 -0.97 4.91 -1.53
N VAL A 190 -1.79 5.69 -0.82
CA VAL A 190 -2.38 5.34 0.48
C VAL A 190 -3.91 5.27 0.31
N CYS A 191 -4.50 4.12 0.61
CA CYS A 191 -5.93 3.90 0.49
C CYS A 191 -6.58 3.74 1.86
N LEU A 192 -7.65 4.48 2.13
CA LEU A 192 -8.51 4.24 3.30
C LEU A 192 -9.69 3.37 2.86
N VAL A 193 -10.02 2.35 3.65
CA VAL A 193 -11.20 1.51 3.41
C VAL A 193 -12.47 2.33 3.69
N GLY A 194 -13.33 2.47 2.69
CA GLY A 194 -14.57 3.25 2.76
C GLY A 194 -15.01 3.83 1.42
N ASP A 195 -16.28 4.21 1.33
CA ASP A 195 -16.79 5.11 0.30
C ASP A 195 -17.09 6.51 0.87
N PHE A 196 -16.07 7.38 0.81
CA PHE A 196 -16.20 8.76 1.29
C PHE A 196 -16.92 9.70 0.32
N THR A 197 -17.69 9.18 -0.62
CA THR A 197 -18.68 9.98 -1.36
C THR A 197 -19.87 10.30 -0.47
N TYR A 198 -20.24 9.39 0.45
CA TYR A 198 -21.46 9.50 1.26
C TYR A 198 -21.20 9.78 2.75
N GLY A 199 -20.02 9.44 3.27
CA GLY A 199 -19.65 9.68 4.68
C GLY A 199 -18.17 10.03 4.85
N PRO A 200 -17.76 10.69 5.95
CA PRO A 200 -16.35 10.91 6.23
C PRO A 200 -15.66 9.60 6.66
N PRO A 201 -14.32 9.50 6.55
CA PRO A 201 -13.55 8.45 7.20
C PRO A 201 -13.70 8.50 8.73
N THR A 202 -13.42 7.39 9.41
CA THR A 202 -13.45 7.36 10.88
C THR A 202 -12.36 8.26 11.47
N GLN A 203 -12.53 8.68 12.73
CA GLN A 203 -11.51 9.47 13.42
C GLN A 203 -10.18 8.69 13.57
N LYS A 204 -10.26 7.37 13.78
CA LYS A 204 -9.06 6.51 13.89
C LYS A 204 -8.34 6.39 12.55
N GLN A 205 -9.06 6.23 11.44
CA GLN A 205 -8.48 6.28 10.10
C GLN A 205 -7.77 7.62 9.85
N MET A 206 -8.40 8.75 10.21
CA MET A 206 -7.80 10.07 10.03
C MET A 206 -6.54 10.26 10.88
N GLY A 207 -6.53 9.77 12.13
CA GLY A 207 -5.35 9.79 13.00
C GLY A 207 -4.21 8.97 12.41
N SER A 208 -4.48 7.75 11.98
CA SER A 208 -3.51 6.88 11.32
C SER A 208 -2.99 7.46 10.02
N LEU A 209 -3.84 8.11 9.22
CA LEU A 209 -3.41 8.78 8.01
C LEU A 209 -2.43 9.92 8.30
N VAL A 210 -2.68 10.73 9.34
CA VAL A 210 -1.76 11.79 9.76
C VAL A 210 -0.42 11.21 10.20
N ILE A 211 -0.41 10.13 10.98
CA ILE A 211 0.81 9.44 11.42
C ILE A 211 1.58 8.94 10.19
N LEU A 212 0.92 8.16 9.32
CA LEU A 212 1.54 7.57 8.14
C LEU A 212 2.14 8.62 7.21
N VAL A 213 1.37 9.64 6.86
CA VAL A 213 1.80 10.67 5.91
C VAL A 213 2.91 11.55 6.50
N ASN A 214 2.87 11.87 7.80
CA ASN A 214 3.97 12.59 8.43
C ASN A 214 5.26 11.76 8.48
N THR A 215 5.16 10.47 8.80
CA THR A 215 6.31 9.55 8.80
C THR A 215 6.95 9.50 7.42
N LEU A 216 6.16 9.19 6.38
CA LEU A 216 6.66 9.08 5.01
C LEU A 216 7.21 10.41 4.49
N ARG A 217 6.47 11.53 4.68
CA ARG A 217 6.93 12.82 4.16
C ARG A 217 8.25 13.27 4.80
N LYS A 218 8.43 13.02 6.10
CA LYS A 218 9.64 13.43 6.82
C LYS A 218 10.84 12.60 6.35
N PHE A 219 10.66 11.27 6.29
CA PHE A 219 11.71 10.36 5.86
C PHE A 219 12.15 10.62 4.40
N TYR A 220 11.20 10.75 3.48
CA TYR A 220 11.46 10.96 2.05
C TYR A 220 11.57 12.44 1.64
N ARG A 221 11.48 13.38 2.60
CA ARG A 221 11.48 14.83 2.36
C ARG A 221 10.43 15.29 1.33
N ILE A 222 9.26 14.66 1.34
CA ILE A 222 8.15 14.98 0.43
C ILE A 222 7.51 16.31 0.88
N PRO A 223 7.47 17.35 0.03
CA PRO A 223 6.94 18.65 0.43
C PRO A 223 5.41 18.61 0.57
N MET A 224 4.87 19.53 1.36
CA MET A 224 3.44 19.54 1.66
C MET A 224 2.54 19.67 0.43
N ASN A 225 2.97 20.35 -0.63
CA ASN A 225 2.23 20.47 -1.88
C ASN A 225 2.25 19.18 -2.74
N HIS A 226 3.07 18.19 -2.40
CA HIS A 226 3.10 16.88 -3.08
C HIS A 226 2.30 15.79 -2.35
N ILE A 227 1.53 16.19 -1.33
CA ILE A 227 0.52 15.34 -0.70
C ILE A 227 -0.82 15.75 -1.27
N ILE A 228 -1.36 14.91 -2.15
CA ILE A 228 -2.48 15.24 -3.05
C ILE A 228 -3.60 14.18 -2.99
N ARG A 229 -4.82 14.59 -3.31
CA ARG A 229 -5.92 13.65 -3.56
C ARG A 229 -5.75 13.02 -4.93
N HIS A 230 -6.28 11.81 -5.13
CA HIS A 230 -6.28 11.20 -6.46
C HIS A 230 -6.94 12.10 -7.52
N LYS A 231 -8.05 12.77 -7.19
CA LYS A 231 -8.73 13.73 -8.07
C LYS A 231 -7.94 15.00 -8.40
N ASP A 232 -6.93 15.34 -7.59
CA ASP A 232 -6.08 16.53 -7.81
C ASP A 232 -4.86 16.22 -8.67
N VAL A 233 -4.62 14.96 -9.06
CA VAL A 233 -3.55 14.62 -9.99
C VAL A 233 -3.88 15.23 -11.37
N PRO A 234 -3.00 16.04 -11.98
CA PRO A 234 -3.28 16.67 -13.27
C PRO A 234 -3.71 15.65 -14.35
N GLY A 235 -4.83 15.95 -15.01
CA GLY A 235 -5.42 15.09 -16.04
C GLY A 235 -6.24 13.91 -15.50
N LYS A 236 -6.25 13.65 -14.18
CA LYS A 236 -7.07 12.59 -13.60
C LYS A 236 -8.53 13.01 -13.52
N ARG A 237 -9.43 12.12 -13.96
CA ARG A 237 -10.88 12.25 -13.80
C ARG A 237 -11.38 11.16 -12.87
N THR A 238 -11.67 11.50 -11.63
CA THR A 238 -12.17 10.60 -10.59
C THR A 238 -12.77 11.40 -9.45
N ALA A 239 -13.75 10.85 -8.73
CA ALA A 239 -14.24 11.44 -7.48
C ALA A 239 -13.31 11.13 -6.28
N CYS A 240 -12.40 10.16 -6.43
CA CYS A 240 -11.50 9.67 -5.38
C CYS A 240 -10.64 10.79 -4.75
N PRO A 241 -10.54 10.90 -3.42
CA PRO A 241 -10.98 9.97 -2.38
C PRO A 241 -12.41 10.21 -1.86
N GLY A 242 -13.31 10.79 -2.65
CA GLY A 242 -14.69 11.09 -2.26
C GLY A 242 -14.86 12.53 -1.75
N ASP A 243 -16.07 13.07 -1.91
CA ASP A 243 -16.37 14.47 -1.61
C ASP A 243 -16.55 14.77 -0.12
N ARG A 244 -16.80 13.74 0.69
CA ARG A 244 -16.88 13.84 2.15
C ARG A 244 -15.54 13.59 2.84
N PHE A 245 -14.47 13.33 2.08
CA PHE A 245 -13.11 13.26 2.62
C PHE A 245 -12.69 14.65 3.17
N PRO A 246 -12.35 14.79 4.46
CA PRO A 246 -12.12 16.09 5.10
C PRO A 246 -10.72 16.65 4.80
N TRP A 247 -10.45 16.98 3.53
CA TRP A 247 -9.12 17.34 3.03
C TRP A 247 -8.48 18.53 3.74
N ASP A 248 -9.22 19.64 3.92
CA ASP A 248 -8.65 20.84 4.53
C ASP A 248 -8.32 20.63 6.02
N ASN A 249 -9.15 19.87 6.73
CA ASN A 249 -8.87 19.48 8.10
C ASN A 249 -7.62 18.61 8.16
N PHE A 250 -7.53 17.58 7.31
CA PHE A 250 -6.37 16.72 7.21
C PHE A 250 -5.07 17.51 6.95
N LYS A 251 -5.07 18.42 5.97
CA LYS A 251 -3.90 19.26 5.65
C LYS A 251 -3.54 20.18 6.81
N ARG A 252 -4.52 20.73 7.54
CA ARG A 252 -4.29 21.56 8.73
C ARG A 252 -3.63 20.76 9.85
N THR A 253 -4.12 19.56 10.13
CA THR A 253 -3.55 18.67 11.15
C THR A 253 -2.13 18.26 10.80
N LEU A 254 -1.87 17.87 9.55
CA LEU A 254 -0.51 17.56 9.06
C LEU A 254 0.47 18.73 9.23
N LYS A 255 0.03 19.99 9.13
CA LYS A 255 0.89 21.16 9.36
C LYS A 255 1.22 21.37 10.84
N ARG A 256 0.30 21.00 11.73
CA ARG A 256 0.41 21.19 13.18
C ARG A 256 1.23 20.11 13.87
N SER A 257 1.17 18.86 13.38
CA SER A 257 1.92 17.71 13.92
C SER A 257 3.41 17.75 13.55
N ARG A 258 4.08 18.88 13.81
CA ARG A 258 5.51 19.10 13.52
C ARG A 258 6.39 18.08 14.21
#